data_AF-A0A920S7T5-F1
#
_entry.id   AF-A0A920S7T5-F1
#
_cell.length_a   1.000
_cell.length_b   1.000
_cell.length_c   1.000
_cell.angle_alpha   90.00
_cell.angle_beta   90.00
_cell.angle_gamma   90.00
#
_symmetry.space_group_name_H-M   'P 1'
#
loop_
_entity.id
_entity.type
_entity.pdbx_description
1 polymer ?
#
loop_
_entity_poly.entity_id
_entity_poly.type
_entity_poly.pdbx_seq_one_letter_code
_entity_poly.pdbx_strand_id
1 'polypeptide(L)'
;MICAETDAKAWSLFEDMQWFWDNWATPFGQGMPELLVGSPDTLNKQIEKVSAAVPIDEAFLLIPAGLHTPEQIHDSLDLFSRKVMPNFSNTIPVD
;
A
#
# COMPACT_ATOMS: atom_id res chain seq x y z
N MET A 1 0.66 0.82 -3.08
CA MET A 1 -0.36 0.44 -2.09
C MET A 1 -1.52 -0.17 -2.84
N ILE A 2 -1.81 -1.44 -2.54
CA ILE A 2 -3.00 -2.15 -3.01
C ILE A 2 -3.59 -2.85 -1.79
N CYS A 3 -4.82 -2.48 -1.43
CA CYS A 3 -5.54 -3.07 -0.30
C CYS A 3 -6.76 -3.80 -0.86
N ALA A 4 -6.86 -5.10 -0.61
CA ALA A 4 -8.01 -5.90 -1.06
C ALA A 4 -8.53 -6.77 0.07
N GLU A 5 -9.69 -7.38 -0.10
CA GLU A 5 -10.36 -8.18 0.95
C GLU A 5 -9.54 -9.41 1.34
N THR A 6 -8.68 -9.90 0.44
CA THR A 6 -7.76 -11.01 0.67
C THR A 6 -6.38 -10.71 0.10
N ASP A 7 -5.34 -11.31 0.66
CA ASP A 7 -3.98 -11.21 0.13
C ASP A 7 -3.93 -11.69 -1.33
N ALA A 8 -4.60 -12.79 -1.66
CA ALA A 8 -4.64 -13.33 -3.02
C ALA A 8 -5.20 -12.32 -4.04
N LYS A 9 -6.28 -11.61 -3.69
CA LYS A 9 -6.83 -10.56 -4.57
C LYS A 9 -5.88 -9.38 -4.68
N ALA A 10 -5.25 -8.96 -3.58
CA ALA A 10 -4.29 -7.85 -3.60
C ALA A 10 -3.09 -8.16 -4.50
N TRP A 11 -2.56 -9.39 -4.43
CA TRP A 11 -1.45 -9.83 -5.28
C TRP A 11 -1.85 -10.01 -6.74
N SER A 12 -3.05 -10.53 -7.03
CA SER A 12 -3.55 -10.58 -8.40
C SER A 12 -3.67 -9.18 -9.02
N LEU A 13 -4.16 -8.19 -8.26
CA LEU A 13 -4.18 -6.79 -8.70
C LEU A 13 -2.77 -6.18 -8.87
N PHE A 14 -1.77 -6.72 -8.18
CA PHE A 14 -0.40 -6.25 -8.28
C PHE A 14 0.33 -6.75 -9.54
N GLU A 15 -0.12 -7.82 -10.19
CA GLU A 15 0.54 -8.38 -11.38
C GLU A 15 0.74 -7.33 -12.49
N ASP A 16 -0.23 -6.43 -12.69
CA ASP A 16 -0.13 -5.33 -13.65
C ASP A 16 0.97 -4.31 -13.26
N MET A 17 1.11 -4.05 -11.96
CA MET A 17 2.16 -3.18 -11.42
C MET A 17 3.54 -3.83 -11.46
N GLN A 18 3.59 -5.16 -11.33
CA GLN A 18 4.84 -5.89 -11.36
C GLN A 18 5.56 -5.68 -12.69
N TRP A 19 4.85 -5.76 -13.82
CA TRP A 19 5.44 -5.48 -15.12
C TRP A 19 6.04 -4.07 -15.19
N PHE A 20 5.33 -3.05 -14.66
CA PHE A 20 5.81 -1.67 -14.64
C PHE A 20 7.16 -1.56 -13.92
N TRP A 21 7.29 -2.15 -12.73
CA TRP A 21 8.55 -2.10 -11.97
C TRP A 21 9.67 -2.91 -12.62
N ASP A 22 9.36 -4.12 -13.06
CA ASP A 22 10.35 -5.05 -13.63
C ASP A 22 10.84 -4.62 -15.02
N ASN A 23 10.09 -3.78 -15.73
CA ASN A 23 10.40 -3.42 -17.12
C ASN A 23 10.47 -1.92 -17.36
N TRP A 24 9.40 -1.16 -17.08
CA TRP A 24 9.33 0.25 -17.42
C TRP A 24 10.21 1.12 -16.51
N ALA A 25 10.23 0.84 -15.20
CA ALA A 25 10.98 1.62 -14.22
C ALA A 25 12.50 1.36 -14.29
N THR A 26 12.90 0.16 -14.72
CA THR A 26 14.29 -0.32 -14.73
C THR A 26 15.26 0.59 -15.51
N PRO A 27 14.96 1.03 -16.77
CA PRO A 27 15.80 1.98 -17.50
C PRO A 27 16.06 3.30 -16.78
N PHE A 28 15.17 3.69 -15.86
CA PHE A 28 15.29 4.92 -15.05
C PHE A 28 16.03 4.69 -13.72
N GLY A 29 16.61 3.50 -13.52
CA GLY A 29 17.33 3.14 -12.29
C GLY A 29 16.41 2.91 -11.08
N GLN A 30 15.10 2.75 -11.31
CA GLN A 30 14.13 2.49 -10.26
C GLN A 30 13.81 1.00 -10.22
N GLY A 31 14.15 0.34 -9.10
CA GLY A 31 13.78 -1.04 -8.81
C GLY A 31 12.44 -1.14 -8.07
N MET A 32 11.99 -2.38 -7.84
CA MET A 32 10.81 -2.67 -7.04
C MET A 32 10.90 -2.00 -5.66
N PRO A 33 9.93 -1.14 -5.27
CA PRO A 33 9.92 -0.56 -3.93
C PRO A 33 9.45 -1.58 -2.89
N GLU A 34 9.62 -1.23 -1.61
CA GLU A 34 8.92 -1.95 -0.53
C GLU A 34 7.41 -1.85 -0.74
N LEU A 35 6.75 -3.02 -0.71
CA LEU A 35 5.36 -3.15 -1.13
C LEU A 35 4.40 -3.15 0.06
N LEU A 36 3.40 -2.28 -0.01
CA LEU A 36 2.20 -2.34 0.83
C LEU A 36 1.06 -2.94 0.01
N VAL A 37 1.08 -4.27 -0.14
CA VAL A 37 0.14 -5.05 -0.96
C VAL A 37 -0.42 -6.20 -0.12
N GLY A 38 -1.73 -6.21 0.13
CA GLY A 38 -2.34 -7.27 0.93
C GLY A 38 -3.75 -6.96 1.43
N SER A 39 -4.23 -7.85 2.30
CA SER A 39 -5.44 -7.65 3.10
C SER A 39 -5.23 -6.63 4.22
N PRO A 40 -6.29 -6.04 4.80
CA PRO A 40 -6.17 -5.15 5.94
C PRO A 40 -5.34 -5.74 7.08
N ASP A 41 -5.50 -7.03 7.39
CA ASP A 41 -4.74 -7.70 8.45
C ASP A 41 -3.25 -7.75 8.15
N THR A 42 -2.90 -8.06 6.90
CA THR A 42 -1.51 -8.09 6.43
C THR A 42 -0.89 -6.69 6.45
N LEU A 43 -1.61 -5.70 5.94
CA LEU A 43 -1.13 -4.32 5.92
C LEU A 43 -0.96 -3.74 7.34
N ASN A 44 -1.90 -4.00 8.25
CA ASN A 44 -1.79 -3.60 9.66
C ASN A 44 -0.53 -4.18 10.31
N LYS A 45 -0.28 -5.49 10.17
CA LYS A 45 0.92 -6.15 10.72
C LYS A 45 2.21 -5.59 10.12
N GLN A 46 2.22 -5.30 8.83
CA GLN A 46 3.39 -4.75 8.17
C GLN A 46 3.70 -3.33 8.64
N ILE A 47 2.69 -2.46 8.72
CA ILE A 47 2.84 -1.09 9.23
C ILE A 47 3.27 -1.13 10.70
N GLU A 48 2.63 -1.95 11.55
CA GLU A 48 3.01 -2.12 12.96
C GLU A 48 4.48 -2.53 13.10
N LYS A 49 4.95 -3.49 12.29
CA LYS A 49 6.35 -3.91 12.28
C LYS A 49 7.29 -2.77 11.90
N VAL A 50 6.96 -1.96 10.91
CA VAL A 50 7.80 -0.84 10.48
C VAL A 50 7.78 0.28 11.53
N SER A 51 6.62 0.64 12.06
CA SER A 51 6.47 1.68 13.09
C SER A 51 7.18 1.31 14.40
N ALA A 52 7.33 0.02 14.70
CA ALA A 52 8.13 -0.44 15.84
C ALA A 52 9.65 -0.30 15.62
N ALA A 53 10.10 -0.30 14.37
CA ALA A 53 11.51 -0.23 14.01
C ALA A 53 11.96 1.21 13.71
N VAL A 54 11.08 2.04 13.17
CA VAL A 54 11.36 3.42 12.74
C VAL A 54 10.18 4.30 13.14
N PRO A 55 10.40 5.47 13.78
CA PRO A 55 9.33 6.43 14.01
C PRO A 55 8.82 6.96 12.68
N ILE A 56 7.54 6.74 12.38
CA ILE A 56 6.87 7.21 11.17
C ILE A 56 5.86 8.28 11.59
N ASP A 57 6.11 9.53 11.20
CA ASP A 57 5.19 10.65 11.41
C ASP A 57 4.24 10.86 10.21
N GLU A 58 4.68 10.46 9.01
CA GLU A 58 3.94 10.64 7.77
C GLU A 58 4.25 9.49 6.78
N ALA A 59 3.26 9.13 5.97
CA ALA A 59 3.40 8.13 4.91
C ALA A 59 2.81 8.63 3.58
N PHE A 60 3.57 8.46 2.50
CA PHE A 60 3.10 8.72 1.13
C PHE A 60 2.73 7.41 0.45
N LEU A 61 1.46 7.28 0.05
CA LEU A 61 0.96 6.07 -0.62
C LEU A 61 1.05 6.22 -2.13
N LEU A 62 1.95 5.46 -2.75
CA LEU A 62 1.96 5.29 -4.20
C LEU A 62 0.81 4.36 -4.59
N ILE A 63 -0.16 4.86 -5.34
CA ILE A 63 -1.28 4.07 -5.88
C ILE A 63 -1.03 3.77 -7.37
N PRO A 64 -1.60 2.68 -7.93
CA PRO A 64 -1.44 2.25 -9.32
C PRO A 64 -2.20 3.12 -10.33
N ALA A 65 -2.06 4.44 -10.23
CA ALA A 65 -2.74 5.40 -11.09
C ALA A 65 -2.28 5.26 -12.56
N GLY A 66 -3.25 5.14 -13.47
CA GLY A 66 -2.99 4.90 -14.89
C GLY A 66 -2.80 3.41 -15.26
N LEU A 67 -2.74 2.52 -14.27
CA LEU A 67 -2.70 1.06 -14.48
C LEU A 67 -3.99 0.39 -13.99
N HIS A 68 -4.52 0.80 -12.84
CA HIS A 68 -5.81 0.33 -12.32
C HIS A 68 -6.96 1.23 -12.77
N THR A 69 -8.17 0.66 -12.84
CA THR A 69 -9.39 1.44 -13.06
C THR A 69 -9.72 2.33 -11.85
N PRO A 70 -10.51 3.40 -12.03
CA PRO A 70 -10.96 4.23 -10.92
C PRO A 70 -11.62 3.43 -9.79
N GLU A 71 -12.42 2.42 -10.14
CA GLU A 71 -13.11 1.56 -9.18
C GLU A 71 -12.12 0.73 -8.35
N GLN A 72 -11.12 0.11 -8.99
CA GLN A 72 -10.09 -0.66 -8.27
C GLN A 72 -9.29 0.22 -7.29
N ILE A 73 -8.97 1.45 -7.70
CA ILE A 73 -8.30 2.43 -6.85
C ILE A 73 -9.20 2.85 -5.69
N HIS A 74 -10.47 3.17 -5.97
CA HIS A 74 -11.44 3.58 -4.96
C HIS A 74 -11.73 2.47 -3.95
N ASP A 75 -11.90 1.22 -4.39
CA ASP A 75 -12.10 0.06 -3.52
C ASP A 75 -10.88 -0.13 -2.59
N SER A 76 -9.68 0.01 -3.13
CA SER A 76 -8.44 -0.08 -2.34
C SER A 76 -8.35 1.03 -1.29
N LEU A 77 -8.61 2.28 -1.68
CA LEU A 77 -8.57 3.44 -0.79
C LEU A 77 -9.66 3.39 0.27
N ASP A 78 -10.89 3.03 -0.10
CA ASP A 78 -12.01 2.88 0.83
C ASP A 78 -11.69 1.81 1.88
N LEU A 79 -11.26 0.62 1.46
CA LEU A 79 -10.92 -0.45 2.37
C LEU A 79 -9.76 -0.08 3.30
N PHE A 80 -8.69 0.52 2.75
CA PHE A 80 -7.55 1.00 3.53
C PHE A 80 -7.97 2.07 4.56
N SER A 81 -8.81 3.03 4.15
CA SER A 81 -9.28 4.11 5.02
C SER A 81 -10.14 3.64 6.18
N ARG A 82 -10.97 2.59 5.96
CA ARG A 82 -11.87 2.07 6.99
C ARG A 82 -11.23 1.03 7.90
N LYS A 83 -10.18 0.33 7.45
CA LYS A 83 -9.65 -0.87 8.13
C LYS A 83 -8.18 -0.81 8.52
N VAL A 84 -7.41 0.13 7.97
CA VAL A 84 -5.97 0.24 8.24
C VAL A 84 -5.64 1.60 8.86
N MET A 85 -5.98 2.70 8.17
CA MET A 85 -5.65 4.06 8.64
C MET A 85 -6.05 4.36 10.10
N PRO A 86 -7.24 4.00 10.59
CA PRO A 86 -7.66 4.36 11.95
C PRO A 86 -6.83 3.71 13.06
N ASN A 87 -6.10 2.64 12.76
CA ASN A 87 -5.24 1.97 13.74
C ASN A 87 -3.93 2.73 13.99
N PHE A 88 -3.64 3.75 13.18
CA PHE A 88 -2.39 4.52 13.23
C PHE A 88 -2.61 6.04 13.31
N SER A 89 -3.86 6.50 13.45
CA SER A 89 -4.20 7.93 13.46
C SER A 89 -4.04 8.62 14.82
N ASN A 90 -3.83 7.88 15.91
CA ASN A 90 -3.80 8.40 17.28
C ASN A 90 -2.41 8.39 17.94
N THR A 91 -1.33 8.22 17.15
CA THR A 91 0.05 8.17 17.69
C THR A 91 0.76 9.52 17.74
N ILE A 92 0.13 10.62 17.29
CA ILE A 92 0.68 11.97 17.39
C ILE A 92 0.12 12.63 18.66
N PRO A 93 0.94 12.95 19.67
CA PRO A 93 0.52 13.76 20.80
C PRO A 93 0.08 15.13 20.28
N VAL A 94 -1.15 15.54 20.63
CA VAL A 94 -1.56 16.95 20.52
C VAL A 94 -0.99 17.66 21.74
N ASP A 95 0.09 18.40 21.53
CA ASP A 95 0.57 19.42 22.46
C ASP A 95 -0.35 20.65 22.47
#